data_AF-A0A0B7FEV1-F1
#
_entry.id   AF-A0A0B7FEV1-F1
#
_cell.length_a   1.000
_cell.length_b   1.000
_cell.length_c   1.000
_cell.angle_alpha   90.00
_cell.angle_beta   90.00
_cell.angle_gamma   90.00
#
_symmetry.space_group_name_H-M   'P 1'
#
loop_
_entity.id
_entity.type
_entity.pdbx_description
1 polymer ?
#
loop_
_entity_poly.entity_id
_entity_poly.type
_entity_poly.pdbx_seq_one_letter_code
_entity_poly.pdbx_strand_id
1 'polypeptide(L)'
;MSDSSNSTASKPEVPALGKYLASTEKKTRDKAIKSLATFLSDDSQKSMSPLERAKLWKGLFYCFWMSDKPLVQQELSSELANLALVIPSLDSAVGFIRGFWEAMVREWAGIDRYRINKYYMLIRRFVNVTFRLLLEHEWNPEACNAINDILQGSGGPLCPDDKKVPASLSYHLADIYLEELDKALDISNNDHNLPLITLLKPFINLSAYTPNKITYSRMQTALLTPLLDELIFRATSSNDETTEPQPRKRKRSSEAYPNIIESVCKHTSKAQDMPSAENPQIVAKEVLNAVFEVAGHTDTKDANRRKMYALWKQRMEEIEGPPEGDGVN
;
A
#
# COMPACT_ATOMS: atom_id res chain seq x y z
N MET A 1 36.99 -44.19 24.88
CA MET A 1 35.58 -43.86 25.13
C MET A 1 35.50 -42.37 25.37
N SER A 2 35.32 -41.61 24.30
CA SER A 2 35.30 -40.16 24.27
C SER A 2 33.85 -39.69 24.25
N ASP A 3 33.40 -39.12 25.35
CA ASP A 3 32.08 -38.49 25.49
C ASP A 3 31.94 -37.34 24.49
N SER A 4 31.06 -37.53 23.50
CA SER A 4 30.59 -36.46 22.63
C SER A 4 29.47 -35.72 23.34
N SER A 5 29.83 -34.64 24.03
CA SER A 5 28.90 -33.62 24.50
C SER A 5 28.21 -32.97 23.30
N ASN A 6 26.97 -33.38 23.08
CA ASN A 6 26.05 -32.83 22.08
C ASN A 6 25.63 -31.42 22.53
N SER A 7 26.28 -30.37 21.99
CA SER A 7 25.86 -28.99 22.23
C SER A 7 24.61 -28.70 21.42
N THR A 8 23.45 -28.80 22.06
CA THR A 8 22.21 -28.23 21.53
C THR A 8 22.37 -26.71 21.51
N ALA A 9 22.76 -26.15 20.37
CA ALA A 9 22.74 -24.72 20.13
C ALA A 9 21.31 -24.20 20.39
N SER A 10 21.17 -23.35 21.41
CA SER A 10 19.91 -22.69 21.73
C SER A 10 19.45 -21.88 20.52
N LYS A 11 18.25 -22.14 20.02
CA LYS A 11 17.61 -21.30 19.00
C LYS A 11 17.56 -19.86 19.54
N PRO A 12 17.89 -18.83 18.74
CA PRO A 12 17.63 -17.46 19.12
C PRO A 12 16.12 -17.28 19.19
N GLU A 13 15.55 -17.46 20.38
CA GLU A 13 14.16 -17.16 20.67
C GLU A 13 14.06 -15.63 20.68
N VAL A 14 13.04 -15.08 20.01
CA VAL A 14 12.74 -13.64 20.11
C VAL A 14 12.76 -13.28 21.60
N PRO A 15 13.58 -12.30 22.04
CA PRO A 15 13.68 -11.99 23.45
C PRO A 15 12.27 -11.79 24.01
N ALA A 16 12.03 -12.21 25.26
CA ALA A 16 10.72 -12.23 25.91
C ALA A 16 10.17 -10.80 26.19
N LEU A 17 10.18 -9.95 25.17
CA LEU A 17 9.83 -8.54 25.12
C LEU A 17 8.32 -8.34 25.20
N GLY A 18 7.51 -9.35 24.85
CA GLY A 18 6.04 -9.20 24.82
C GLY A 18 5.46 -8.66 26.13
N LYS A 19 5.96 -9.11 27.29
CA LYS A 19 5.52 -8.61 28.61
C LYS A 19 5.98 -7.17 28.87
N TYR A 20 7.15 -6.78 28.38
CA TYR A 20 7.71 -5.44 28.56
C TYR A 20 7.08 -4.41 27.61
N LEU A 21 6.78 -4.82 26.37
CA LEU A 21 6.06 -4.02 25.38
C LEU A 21 4.62 -3.72 25.82
N ALA A 22 3.97 -4.66 26.51
CA ALA A 22 2.62 -4.46 27.04
C ALA A 22 2.59 -3.88 28.48
N SER A 23 3.72 -3.41 29.01
CA SER A 23 3.80 -2.82 30.35
C SER A 23 2.98 -1.53 30.45
N THR A 24 2.36 -1.26 31.61
CA THR A 24 1.68 0.02 31.88
C THR A 24 2.67 1.19 31.96
N GLU A 25 3.91 0.93 32.33
CA GLU A 25 4.96 1.94 32.48
C GLU A 25 5.58 2.34 31.14
N LYS A 26 5.42 3.61 30.75
CA LYS A 26 5.98 4.15 29.49
C LYS A 26 7.48 3.87 29.37
N LYS A 27 8.25 4.14 30.44
CA LYS A 27 9.71 3.94 30.45
C LYS A 27 10.11 2.49 30.17
N THR A 28 9.31 1.52 30.60
CA THR A 28 9.54 0.10 30.34
C THR A 28 9.29 -0.23 28.88
N ARG A 29 8.20 0.30 28.30
CA ARG A 29 7.89 0.12 26.88
C ARG A 29 8.93 0.77 25.97
N ASP A 30 9.35 2.01 26.26
CA ASP A 30 10.37 2.73 25.49
C ASP A 30 11.69 1.94 25.45
N LYS A 31 12.11 1.36 26.59
CA LYS A 31 13.30 0.50 26.65
C LYS A 31 13.11 -0.76 25.81
N ALA A 32 11.93 -1.39 25.88
CA ALA A 32 11.64 -2.60 25.12
C ALA A 32 11.62 -2.35 23.61
N ILE A 33 11.13 -1.19 23.15
CA ILE A 33 11.18 -0.80 21.74
C ILE A 33 12.63 -0.59 21.29
N LYS A 34 13.45 0.08 22.09
CA LYS A 34 14.89 0.25 21.78
C LYS A 34 15.62 -1.09 21.70
N SER A 35 15.37 -2.00 22.65
CA SER A 35 15.92 -3.36 22.61
C SER A 35 15.43 -4.14 21.40
N LEU A 36 14.16 -3.96 21.00
CA LEU A 36 13.61 -4.57 19.79
C LEU A 36 14.29 -4.01 18.53
N ALA A 37 14.51 -2.69 18.45
CA ALA A 37 15.22 -2.08 17.33
C ALA A 37 16.63 -2.65 17.18
N THR A 38 17.38 -2.76 18.29
CA THR A 38 18.72 -3.40 18.29
C THR A 38 18.66 -4.85 17.85
N PHE A 39 17.68 -5.62 18.32
CA PHE A 39 17.49 -7.01 17.91
C PHE A 39 17.16 -7.14 16.42
N LEU A 40 16.28 -6.28 15.90
CA LEU A 40 15.87 -6.30 14.50
C LEU A 40 16.97 -5.83 13.53
N SER A 41 17.88 -4.97 13.99
CA SER A 41 19.02 -4.50 13.19
C SER A 41 20.20 -5.47 13.10
N ASP A 42 20.16 -6.58 13.85
CA ASP A 42 21.23 -7.57 13.87
C ASP A 42 21.04 -8.58 12.72
N ASP A 43 21.93 -8.51 11.73
CA ASP A 43 21.91 -9.36 10.52
C ASP A 43 22.18 -10.85 10.82
N SER A 44 22.67 -11.18 12.01
CA SER A 44 22.82 -12.57 12.44
C SER A 44 21.51 -13.23 12.87
N GLN A 45 20.44 -12.43 13.05
CA GLN A 45 19.14 -12.93 13.43
C GLN A 45 18.47 -13.66 12.28
N LYS A 46 17.89 -14.82 12.60
CA LYS A 46 17.10 -15.60 11.64
C LYS A 46 15.74 -14.96 11.43
N SER A 47 15.14 -15.25 10.28
CA SER A 47 13.75 -14.88 10.01
C SER A 47 12.82 -15.44 11.09
N MET A 48 11.95 -14.57 11.63
CA MET A 48 10.98 -14.96 12.66
C MET A 48 9.96 -15.94 12.10
N SER A 49 9.64 -16.99 12.86
CA SER A 49 8.51 -17.86 12.53
C SER A 49 7.17 -17.11 12.62
N PRO A 50 6.09 -17.59 11.98
CA PRO A 50 4.77 -16.98 12.08
C PRO A 50 4.28 -16.81 13.53
N LEU A 51 4.55 -17.79 14.40
CA LEU A 51 4.15 -17.75 15.81
C LEU A 51 4.93 -16.67 16.59
N GLU A 52 6.23 -16.53 16.35
CA GLU A 52 7.07 -15.50 16.98
C GLU A 52 6.62 -14.11 16.56
N ARG A 53 6.36 -13.92 15.25
CA ARG A 53 5.77 -12.67 14.75
C ARG A 53 4.45 -12.35 15.42
N ALA A 54 3.54 -13.32 15.52
CA ALA A 54 2.24 -13.09 16.15
C ALA A 54 2.38 -12.67 17.62
N LYS A 55 3.30 -13.29 18.38
CA LYS A 55 3.61 -12.90 19.76
C LYS A 55 4.20 -11.50 19.86
N LEU A 56 5.16 -11.17 18.99
CA LEU A 56 5.78 -9.85 18.92
C LEU A 56 4.73 -8.77 18.65
N TRP A 57 3.92 -8.97 17.60
CA TRP A 57 2.91 -8.02 17.20
C TRP A 57 1.77 -7.86 18.19
N LYS A 58 1.44 -8.91 18.96
CA LYS A 58 0.55 -8.76 20.11
C LYS A 58 1.14 -7.80 21.15
N GLY A 59 2.44 -7.92 21.45
CA GLY A 59 3.14 -6.99 22.34
C GLY A 59 3.13 -5.55 21.81
N LEU A 60 3.47 -5.35 20.53
CA LEU A 60 3.47 -4.03 19.88
C LEU A 60 2.08 -3.39 19.81
N PHE A 61 1.05 -4.18 19.53
CA PHE A 61 -0.34 -3.71 19.52
C PHE A 61 -0.73 -3.11 20.86
N TYR A 62 -0.46 -3.82 21.97
CA TYR A 62 -0.77 -3.32 23.31
C TYR A 62 0.20 -2.24 23.79
N CYS A 63 1.44 -2.20 23.28
CA CYS A 63 2.34 -1.08 23.50
C CYS A 63 1.71 0.23 23.01
N PHE A 64 1.18 0.22 21.78
CA PHE A 64 0.50 1.36 21.21
C PHE A 64 -0.87 1.62 21.85
N TRP A 65 -1.57 0.57 22.29
CA TRP A 65 -2.83 0.68 23.04
C TRP A 65 -2.70 1.55 24.28
N MET A 66 -1.58 1.42 25.01
CA MET A 66 -1.26 2.17 26.23
C MET A 66 -0.71 3.59 25.98
N SER A 67 -0.65 4.06 24.73
CA SER A 67 -0.23 5.42 24.38
C SER A 67 -1.44 6.36 24.28
N ASP A 68 -1.59 7.25 25.26
CA ASP A 68 -2.77 8.13 25.35
C ASP A 68 -2.50 9.60 24.96
N LYS A 69 -1.24 10.05 25.01
CA LYS A 69 -0.88 11.45 24.70
C LYS A 69 -0.71 11.64 23.18
N PRO A 70 -1.35 12.63 22.52
CA PRO A 70 -1.31 12.79 21.06
C PRO A 70 0.10 12.84 20.45
N LEU A 71 1.00 13.65 21.00
CA LEU A 71 2.39 13.74 20.49
C LEU A 71 3.15 12.42 20.66
N VAL A 72 2.91 11.71 21.76
CA VAL A 72 3.51 10.40 22.02
C VAL A 72 2.95 9.36 21.05
N GLN A 73 1.67 9.43 20.70
CA GLN A 73 1.09 8.54 19.68
C GLN A 73 1.72 8.78 18.32
N GLN A 74 1.92 10.05 17.92
CA GLN A 74 2.54 10.39 16.65
C GLN A 74 3.98 9.87 16.57
N GLU A 75 4.80 10.20 17.57
CA GLU A 75 6.20 9.75 17.66
C GLU A 75 6.28 8.21 17.66
N LEU A 76 5.52 7.55 18.54
CA LEU A 76 5.52 6.09 18.65
C LEU A 76 5.05 5.42 17.37
N SER A 77 4.03 5.96 16.68
CA SER A 77 3.57 5.37 15.41
C SER A 77 4.64 5.38 14.34
N SER A 78 5.43 6.47 14.27
CA SER A 78 6.57 6.57 13.35
C SER A 78 7.71 5.66 13.78
N GLU A 79 8.02 5.60 15.08
CA GLU A 79 9.06 4.71 15.63
C GLU A 79 8.76 3.24 15.33
N LEU A 80 7.52 2.79 15.60
CA LEU A 80 7.10 1.42 15.34
C LEU A 80 7.13 1.06 13.85
N ALA A 81 6.68 1.97 12.97
CA ALA A 81 6.71 1.75 11.52
C ALA A 81 8.16 1.67 11.00
N ASN A 82 9.02 2.59 11.41
CA ASN A 82 10.42 2.65 10.96
C ASN A 82 11.25 1.44 11.42
N LEU A 83 10.78 0.61 12.37
CA LEU A 83 11.41 -0.68 12.67
C LEU A 83 11.53 -1.58 11.44
N ALA A 84 10.64 -1.46 10.46
CA ALA A 84 10.73 -2.22 9.22
C ALA A 84 11.97 -1.85 8.38
N LEU A 85 12.44 -0.60 8.46
CA LEU A 85 13.56 -0.08 7.68
C LEU A 85 14.93 -0.37 8.31
N VAL A 86 14.98 -0.73 9.60
CA VAL A 86 16.24 -1.09 10.26
C VAL A 86 16.58 -2.57 10.12
N ILE A 87 15.65 -3.38 9.59
CA ILE A 87 15.85 -4.82 9.37
C ILE A 87 16.68 -5.00 8.09
N PRO A 88 17.89 -5.60 8.15
CA PRO A 88 18.78 -5.69 6.98
C PRO A 88 18.23 -6.59 5.87
N SER A 89 17.56 -7.68 6.24
CA SER A 89 17.00 -8.64 5.30
C SER A 89 15.62 -8.18 4.80
N LEU A 90 15.49 -7.95 3.48
CA LEU A 90 14.23 -7.58 2.84
C LEU A 90 13.10 -8.60 3.13
N ASP A 91 13.39 -9.90 3.06
CA ASP A 91 12.42 -10.96 3.39
C ASP A 91 11.95 -10.87 4.86
N SER A 92 12.89 -10.60 5.78
CA SER A 92 12.55 -10.42 7.19
C SER A 92 11.74 -9.14 7.45
N ALA A 93 12.03 -8.06 6.73
CA ALA A 93 11.29 -6.79 6.78
C ALA A 93 9.86 -6.96 6.23
N VAL A 94 9.71 -7.62 5.08
CA VAL A 94 8.41 -8.00 4.51
C VAL A 94 7.65 -8.91 5.49
N GLY A 95 8.34 -9.86 6.11
CA GLY A 95 7.80 -10.68 7.18
C GLY A 95 7.28 -9.84 8.35
N PHE A 96 8.05 -8.86 8.81
CA PHE A 96 7.62 -7.94 9.88
C PHE A 96 6.34 -7.18 9.50
N ILE A 97 6.23 -6.68 8.27
CA ILE A 97 5.03 -6.04 7.72
C ILE A 97 3.84 -7.01 7.64
N ARG A 98 4.06 -8.28 7.28
CA ARG A 98 3.01 -9.33 7.32
C ARG A 98 2.40 -9.43 8.71
N GLY A 99 3.24 -9.53 9.74
CA GLY A 99 2.78 -9.64 11.12
C GLY A 99 1.99 -8.41 11.59
N PHE A 100 2.33 -7.22 11.10
CA PHE A 100 1.57 -6.00 11.36
C PHE A 100 0.13 -6.13 10.85
N TRP A 101 -0.04 -6.48 9.58
CA TRP A 101 -1.37 -6.59 8.96
C TRP A 101 -2.21 -7.71 9.57
N GLU A 102 -1.62 -8.87 9.83
CA GLU A 102 -2.28 -9.97 10.53
C GLU A 102 -2.76 -9.55 11.94
N ALA A 103 -1.98 -8.72 12.64
CA ALA A 103 -2.36 -8.19 13.95
C ALA A 103 -3.45 -7.12 13.84
N MET A 104 -3.36 -6.21 12.86
CA MET A 104 -4.42 -5.22 12.62
C MET A 104 -5.74 -5.92 12.35
N VAL A 105 -5.80 -6.85 11.40
CA VAL A 105 -7.04 -7.58 11.06
C VAL A 105 -7.60 -8.33 12.27
N ARG A 106 -6.76 -9.04 13.03
CA ARG A 106 -7.20 -9.83 14.19
C ARG A 106 -7.81 -8.97 15.30
N GLU A 107 -7.21 -7.83 15.60
CA GLU A 107 -7.58 -7.02 16.77
C GLU A 107 -8.54 -5.86 16.43
N TRP A 108 -8.74 -5.54 15.14
CA TRP A 108 -9.45 -4.33 14.70
C TRP A 108 -10.84 -4.17 15.31
N ALA A 109 -11.62 -5.24 15.32
CA ALA A 109 -12.99 -5.22 15.86
C ALA A 109 -13.03 -4.95 17.38
N GLY A 110 -11.93 -5.17 18.10
CA GLY A 110 -11.80 -4.89 19.52
C GLY A 110 -11.38 -3.45 19.86
N ILE A 111 -11.06 -2.62 18.85
CA ILE A 111 -10.65 -1.23 19.06
C ILE A 111 -11.88 -0.36 19.31
N ASP A 112 -11.93 0.28 20.48
CA ASP A 112 -13.01 1.19 20.81
C ASP A 112 -12.88 2.56 20.11
N ARG A 113 -13.99 3.31 20.09
CA ARG A 113 -14.09 4.60 19.41
C ARG A 113 -13.08 5.67 19.84
N TYR A 114 -12.55 5.59 21.08
CA TYR A 114 -11.59 6.58 21.57
C TYR A 114 -10.16 6.29 21.09
N ARG A 115 -9.89 5.04 20.69
CA ARG A 115 -8.58 4.58 20.24
C ARG A 115 -8.45 4.47 18.72
N ILE A 116 -9.56 4.39 18.00
CA ILE A 116 -9.53 4.11 16.56
C ILE A 116 -8.67 5.09 15.75
N ASN A 117 -8.70 6.39 16.09
CA ASN A 117 -7.95 7.42 15.35
C ASN A 117 -6.44 7.21 15.39
N LYS A 118 -5.87 6.80 16.53
CA LYS A 118 -4.43 6.54 16.60
C LYS A 118 -4.05 5.30 15.78
N TYR A 119 -4.91 4.30 15.69
CA TYR A 119 -4.65 3.12 14.86
C TYR A 119 -4.79 3.43 13.36
N TYR A 120 -5.69 4.32 12.95
CA TYR A 120 -5.70 4.85 11.59
C TYR A 120 -4.39 5.55 11.23
N MET A 121 -3.84 6.34 12.16
CA MET A 121 -2.52 6.96 11.99
C MET A 121 -1.40 5.91 11.92
N LEU A 122 -1.43 4.87 12.77
CA LEU A 122 -0.46 3.79 12.74
C LEU A 122 -0.45 3.08 11.38
N ILE A 123 -1.62 2.73 10.84
CA ILE A 123 -1.76 2.16 9.50
C ILE A 123 -1.14 3.09 8.46
N ARG A 124 -1.40 4.40 8.54
CA ARG A 124 -0.82 5.38 7.61
C ARG A 124 0.71 5.37 7.63
N ARG A 125 1.33 5.28 8.81
CA ARG A 125 2.80 5.15 8.93
C ARG A 125 3.33 3.84 8.35
N PHE A 126 2.64 2.72 8.56
CA PHE A 126 3.04 1.43 8.01
C PHE A 126 2.91 1.37 6.48
N VAL A 127 1.87 1.96 5.90
CA VAL A 127 1.72 2.06 4.44
C VAL A 127 2.88 2.85 3.84
N ASN A 128 3.17 4.05 4.36
CA ASN A 128 4.29 4.86 3.86
C ASN A 128 5.65 4.17 4.01
N VAL A 129 5.92 3.56 5.18
CA VAL A 129 7.19 2.84 5.38
C VAL A 129 7.30 1.62 4.47
N THR A 130 6.19 0.93 4.17
CA THR A 130 6.20 -0.17 3.19
C THR A 130 6.64 0.32 1.81
N PHE A 131 6.15 1.47 1.36
CA PHE A 131 6.62 2.05 0.08
C PHE A 131 8.08 2.48 0.14
N ARG A 132 8.52 3.12 1.22
CA ARG A 132 9.92 3.51 1.40
C ARG A 132 10.86 2.30 1.36
N LEU A 133 10.47 1.19 2.00
CA LEU A 133 11.20 -0.08 1.97
C LEU A 133 11.31 -0.61 0.53
N LEU A 134 10.17 -0.70 -0.19
CA LEU A 134 10.17 -1.19 -1.57
C LEU A 134 11.03 -0.29 -2.49
N LEU A 135 10.96 1.02 -2.29
CA LEU A 135 11.70 2.01 -3.06
C LEU A 135 13.21 1.96 -2.80
N GLU A 136 13.64 1.74 -1.54
CA GLU A 136 15.05 1.52 -1.17
C GLU A 136 15.61 0.25 -1.85
N HIS A 137 14.75 -0.74 -2.09
CA HIS A 137 15.08 -1.97 -2.81
C HIS A 137 14.62 -1.95 -4.27
N GLU A 138 14.57 -0.77 -4.88
CA GLU A 138 14.35 -0.56 -6.33
C GLU A 138 13.10 -1.27 -6.86
N TRP A 139 12.03 -1.28 -6.06
CA TRP A 139 10.77 -1.94 -6.37
C TRP A 139 10.94 -3.44 -6.70
N ASN A 140 11.81 -4.14 -5.96
CA ASN A 140 12.04 -5.57 -6.14
C ASN A 140 10.71 -6.34 -6.40
N PRO A 141 10.56 -7.03 -7.55
CA PRO A 141 9.28 -7.62 -7.95
C PRO A 141 8.75 -8.68 -6.99
N GLU A 142 9.65 -9.48 -6.39
CA GLU A 142 9.28 -10.52 -5.43
C GLU A 142 8.72 -9.89 -4.15
N ALA A 143 9.37 -8.84 -3.65
CA ALA A 143 8.89 -8.09 -2.49
C ALA A 143 7.56 -7.38 -2.77
N CYS A 144 7.40 -6.75 -3.95
CA CYS A 144 6.13 -6.12 -4.34
C CYS A 144 4.99 -7.15 -4.37
N ASN A 145 5.23 -8.33 -4.95
CA ASN A 145 4.25 -9.42 -4.97
C ASN A 145 3.97 -9.96 -3.56
N ALA A 146 4.99 -10.11 -2.73
CA ALA A 146 4.81 -10.55 -1.35
C ALA A 146 3.98 -9.56 -0.52
N ILE A 147 4.17 -8.25 -0.70
CA ILE A 147 3.32 -7.21 -0.09
C ILE A 147 1.89 -7.30 -0.61
N ASN A 148 1.70 -7.48 -1.92
CA ASN A 148 0.36 -7.68 -2.49
C ASN A 148 -0.34 -8.89 -1.89
N ASP A 149 0.37 -10.01 -1.72
CA ASP A 149 -0.14 -11.22 -1.09
C ASP A 149 -0.46 -11.03 0.40
N ILE A 150 0.30 -10.19 1.11
CA ILE A 150 -0.04 -9.79 2.48
C ILE A 150 -1.34 -9.00 2.51
N LEU A 151 -1.56 -8.09 1.55
CA LEU A 151 -2.73 -7.23 1.53
C LEU A 151 -4.00 -7.99 1.13
N GLN A 152 -3.94 -8.82 0.08
CA GLN A 152 -5.10 -9.51 -0.50
C GLN A 152 -5.33 -10.93 0.04
N GLY A 153 -4.29 -11.56 0.62
CA GLY A 153 -4.35 -12.93 1.13
C GLY A 153 -5.14 -13.07 2.42
N SER A 154 -5.27 -14.31 2.90
CA SER A 154 -5.93 -14.62 4.17
C SER A 154 -5.28 -13.86 5.33
N GLY A 155 -6.09 -13.15 6.13
CA GLY A 155 -5.59 -12.28 7.21
C GLY A 155 -5.09 -10.91 6.76
N GLY A 156 -5.20 -10.59 5.47
CA GLY A 156 -4.92 -9.27 4.90
C GLY A 156 -6.13 -8.32 4.92
N PRO A 157 -5.91 -6.99 4.96
CA PRO A 157 -6.97 -5.98 5.02
C PRO A 157 -7.84 -5.87 3.75
N LEU A 158 -7.41 -6.46 2.63
CA LEU A 158 -8.10 -6.41 1.33
C LEU A 158 -8.57 -7.81 0.88
N CYS A 159 -8.64 -8.79 1.78
CA CYS A 159 -9.16 -10.11 1.45
C CYS A 159 -10.68 -10.05 1.16
N PRO A 160 -11.15 -10.43 -0.05
CA PRO A 160 -12.56 -10.31 -0.41
C PRO A 160 -13.47 -11.34 0.28
N ASP A 161 -12.91 -12.51 0.66
CA ASP A 161 -13.67 -13.66 1.15
C ASP A 161 -13.66 -13.80 2.67
N ASP A 162 -12.73 -13.12 3.36
CA ASP A 162 -12.63 -13.20 4.82
C ASP A 162 -13.59 -12.22 5.50
N LYS A 163 -14.72 -12.75 5.96
CA LYS A 163 -15.74 -12.00 6.72
C LYS A 163 -15.22 -11.41 8.03
N LYS A 164 -14.07 -11.88 8.55
CA LYS A 164 -13.46 -11.34 9.76
C LYS A 164 -12.78 -10.00 9.51
N VAL A 165 -12.40 -9.70 8.27
CA VAL A 165 -11.75 -8.45 7.88
C VAL A 165 -12.79 -7.33 7.91
N PRO A 166 -12.70 -6.36 8.83
CA PRO A 166 -13.69 -5.29 8.90
C PRO A 166 -13.53 -4.35 7.70
N ALA A 167 -14.64 -4.06 7.01
CA ALA A 167 -14.60 -3.27 5.77
C ALA A 167 -13.97 -1.88 5.95
N SER A 168 -14.05 -1.29 7.15
CA SER A 168 -13.39 -0.03 7.50
C SER A 168 -11.88 -0.03 7.26
N LEU A 169 -11.20 -1.18 7.38
CA LEU A 169 -9.77 -1.30 7.06
C LEU A 169 -9.54 -1.07 5.57
N SER A 170 -10.31 -1.75 4.71
CA SER A 170 -10.21 -1.57 3.26
C SER A 170 -10.52 -0.14 2.84
N TYR A 171 -11.49 0.52 3.50
CA TYR A 171 -11.88 1.90 3.19
C TYR A 171 -10.76 2.87 3.50
N HIS A 172 -10.23 2.80 4.73
CA HIS A 172 -9.12 3.64 5.14
C HIS A 172 -7.88 3.40 4.29
N LEU A 173 -7.58 2.15 3.96
CA LEU A 173 -6.42 1.83 3.13
C LEU A 173 -6.56 2.49 1.74
N ALA A 174 -7.72 2.38 1.09
CA ALA A 174 -7.95 3.05 -0.19
C ALA A 174 -7.88 4.58 -0.10
N ASP A 175 -8.34 5.17 1.00
CA ASP A 175 -8.32 6.62 1.21
C ASP A 175 -6.90 7.19 1.30
N ILE A 176 -5.95 6.42 1.82
CA ILE A 176 -4.60 6.92 2.10
C ILE A 176 -3.54 6.39 1.14
N TYR A 177 -3.82 5.34 0.36
CA TYR A 177 -2.80 4.59 -0.36
C TYR A 177 -2.00 5.48 -1.33
N LEU A 178 -2.70 6.24 -2.18
CA LEU A 178 -2.07 7.15 -3.15
C LEU A 178 -1.37 8.32 -2.46
N GLU A 179 -1.94 8.86 -1.38
CA GLU A 179 -1.31 9.95 -0.61
C GLU A 179 0.02 9.51 0.03
N GLU A 180 0.07 8.30 0.57
CA GLU A 180 1.29 7.79 1.21
C GLU A 180 2.33 7.28 0.22
N LEU A 181 1.89 6.81 -0.96
CA LEU A 181 2.77 6.50 -2.09
C LEU A 181 3.44 7.77 -2.61
N ASP A 182 2.66 8.82 -2.88
CA ASP A 182 3.17 10.11 -3.35
C ASP A 182 4.20 10.71 -2.39
N LYS A 183 3.91 10.70 -1.08
CA LYS A 183 4.85 11.15 -0.04
C LYS A 183 6.12 10.31 0.03
N ALA A 184 6.05 9.01 -0.26
CA ALA A 184 7.24 8.16 -0.25
C ALA A 184 8.16 8.50 -1.43
N LEU A 185 7.59 8.84 -2.58
CA LEU A 185 8.32 9.26 -3.79
C LEU A 185 9.00 10.61 -3.60
N ASP A 186 8.35 11.59 -2.94
CA ASP A 186 8.91 12.92 -2.63
C ASP A 186 10.23 12.87 -1.82
N ILE A 187 10.36 11.87 -0.95
CA ILE A 187 11.56 11.71 -0.10
C ILE A 187 12.75 11.16 -0.90
N SER A 188 12.50 10.46 -2.01
CA SER A 188 13.54 9.81 -2.79
C SER A 188 13.96 10.67 -3.99
N ASN A 189 15.27 10.86 -4.15
CA ASN A 189 15.82 11.45 -5.37
C ASN A 189 16.09 10.41 -6.47
N ASN A 190 15.60 9.17 -6.29
CA ASN A 190 15.94 8.05 -7.15
C ASN A 190 14.97 7.95 -8.32
N ASP A 191 15.51 7.91 -9.54
CA ASP A 191 14.81 7.72 -10.81
C ASP A 191 14.50 6.22 -11.00
N HIS A 192 13.58 5.69 -10.18
CA HIS A 192 13.18 4.28 -10.22
C HIS A 192 11.81 4.11 -10.89
N ASN A 193 11.69 3.08 -11.73
CA ASN A 193 10.45 2.77 -12.42
C ASN A 193 9.37 2.32 -11.43
N LEU A 194 8.36 3.16 -11.21
CA LEU A 194 7.24 2.87 -10.31
C LEU A 194 6.37 1.75 -10.91
N PRO A 195 6.28 0.55 -10.30
CA PRO A 195 5.43 -0.53 -10.80
C PRO A 195 3.96 -0.31 -10.40
N LEU A 196 3.36 0.79 -10.87
CA LEU A 196 2.05 1.28 -10.43
C LEU A 196 0.96 0.21 -10.57
N ILE A 197 0.92 -0.50 -11.69
CA ILE A 197 -0.07 -1.57 -11.95
C ILE A 197 0.06 -2.70 -10.92
N THR A 198 1.29 -3.12 -10.63
CA THR A 198 1.59 -4.13 -9.61
C THR A 198 1.08 -3.66 -8.25
N LEU A 199 1.34 -2.41 -7.86
CA LEU A 199 0.92 -1.87 -6.55
C LEU A 199 -0.60 -1.72 -6.42
N LEU A 200 -1.32 -1.52 -7.53
CA LEU A 200 -2.78 -1.36 -7.53
C LEU A 200 -3.53 -2.71 -7.56
N LYS A 201 -2.85 -3.80 -7.92
CA LYS A 201 -3.43 -5.14 -8.10
C LYS A 201 -4.34 -5.59 -6.94
N PRO A 202 -3.98 -5.44 -5.65
CA PRO A 202 -4.86 -5.82 -4.54
C PRO A 202 -6.22 -5.10 -4.53
N PHE A 203 -6.24 -3.82 -4.93
CA PHE A 203 -7.46 -3.00 -4.95
C PHE A 203 -8.34 -3.31 -6.16
N ILE A 204 -7.71 -3.60 -7.31
CA ILE A 204 -8.43 -4.06 -8.51
C ILE A 204 -9.07 -5.43 -8.23
N ASN A 205 -8.33 -6.37 -7.63
CA ASN A 205 -8.84 -7.67 -7.21
C ASN A 205 -9.98 -7.54 -6.20
N LEU A 206 -9.82 -6.73 -5.15
CA LEU A 206 -10.89 -6.50 -4.18
C LEU A 206 -12.16 -5.94 -4.85
N SER A 207 -12.01 -5.02 -5.81
CA SER A 207 -13.13 -4.47 -6.59
C SER A 207 -13.86 -5.55 -7.40
N ALA A 208 -13.12 -6.50 -7.98
CA ALA A 208 -13.70 -7.59 -8.76
C ALA A 208 -14.49 -8.57 -7.89
N TYR A 209 -13.93 -8.97 -6.75
CA TYR A 209 -14.43 -10.11 -5.99
C TYR A 209 -15.34 -9.73 -4.81
N THR A 210 -15.29 -8.48 -4.31
CA THR A 210 -16.07 -8.09 -3.12
C THR A 210 -17.58 -8.17 -3.34
N PRO A 211 -18.35 -8.78 -2.42
CA PRO A 211 -19.81 -8.72 -2.46
C PRO A 211 -20.37 -7.39 -1.91
N ASN A 212 -19.56 -6.58 -1.23
CA ASN A 212 -20.01 -5.36 -0.58
C ASN A 212 -19.97 -4.17 -1.55
N LYS A 213 -21.16 -3.64 -1.87
CA LYS A 213 -21.33 -2.49 -2.78
C LYS A 213 -20.63 -1.22 -2.29
N ILE A 214 -20.56 -1.00 -0.98
CA ILE A 214 -19.86 0.15 -0.37
C ILE A 214 -18.37 -0.01 -0.55
N THR A 215 -17.83 -1.22 -0.32
CA THR A 215 -16.41 -1.52 -0.58
C THR A 215 -16.04 -1.27 -2.03
N TYR A 216 -16.82 -1.81 -2.97
CA TYR A 216 -16.64 -1.51 -4.40
C TYR A 216 -16.63 0.00 -4.65
N SER A 217 -17.67 0.71 -4.18
CA SER A 217 -17.79 2.15 -4.39
C SER A 217 -16.60 2.92 -3.84
N ARG A 218 -16.07 2.50 -2.68
CA ARG A 218 -14.93 3.19 -2.05
C ARG A 218 -13.65 3.00 -2.85
N MET A 219 -13.37 1.80 -3.37
CA MET A 219 -12.21 1.56 -4.25
C MET A 219 -12.25 2.45 -5.49
N GLN A 220 -13.45 2.66 -6.06
CA GLN A 220 -13.63 3.57 -7.19
C GLN A 220 -13.38 5.02 -6.78
N THR A 221 -14.10 5.52 -5.77
CA THR A 221 -14.12 6.95 -5.45
C THR A 221 -12.85 7.46 -4.75
N ALA A 222 -12.14 6.60 -4.03
CA ALA A 222 -10.98 7.00 -3.24
C ALA A 222 -9.64 6.68 -3.92
N LEU A 223 -9.61 5.73 -4.87
CA LEU A 223 -8.37 5.21 -5.44
C LEU A 223 -8.36 5.24 -6.97
N LEU A 224 -9.25 4.51 -7.66
CA LEU A 224 -9.18 4.42 -9.13
C LEU A 224 -9.58 5.73 -9.83
N THR A 225 -10.71 6.33 -9.47
CA THR A 225 -11.21 7.55 -10.11
C THR A 225 -10.26 8.74 -9.92
N PRO A 226 -9.79 9.07 -8.69
CA PRO A 226 -8.86 10.19 -8.52
C PRO A 226 -7.55 10.03 -9.29
N LEU A 227 -6.99 8.81 -9.33
CA LEU A 227 -5.77 8.52 -10.09
C LEU A 227 -5.98 8.67 -11.60
N LEU A 228 -7.05 8.06 -12.14
CA LEU A 228 -7.36 8.13 -13.56
C LEU A 228 -7.69 9.57 -13.99
N ASP A 229 -8.45 10.31 -13.18
CA ASP A 229 -8.77 11.72 -13.43
C ASP A 229 -7.48 12.55 -13.58
N GLU A 230 -6.49 12.38 -12.70
CA GLU A 230 -5.22 13.11 -12.78
C GLU A 230 -4.40 12.67 -14.01
N LEU A 231 -4.26 11.37 -14.26
CA LEU A 231 -3.51 10.86 -15.42
C LEU A 231 -4.10 11.35 -16.75
N ILE A 232 -5.43 11.29 -16.91
CA ILE A 232 -6.13 11.76 -18.13
C ILE A 232 -6.06 13.29 -18.25
N PHE A 233 -6.19 14.02 -17.13
CA PHE A 233 -6.08 15.48 -17.12
C PHE A 233 -4.69 15.95 -17.59
N ARG A 234 -3.62 15.28 -17.16
CA ARG A 234 -2.25 15.60 -17.58
C ARG A 234 -2.00 15.28 -19.05
N ALA A 235 -2.52 14.14 -19.51
CA ALA A 235 -2.46 13.73 -20.92
C ALA A 235 -3.12 14.75 -21.87
N THR A 236 -4.25 15.32 -21.45
CA THR A 236 -5.01 16.28 -22.26
C THR A 236 -4.40 17.69 -22.21
N SER A 237 -3.88 18.11 -21.05
CA SER A 237 -3.30 19.44 -20.86
C SER A 237 -1.96 19.64 -21.59
N SER A 238 -1.18 18.60 -21.82
CA SER A 238 0.07 18.68 -22.59
C SER A 238 -0.12 18.81 -24.10
N ASN A 239 -1.29 18.46 -24.63
CA ASN A 239 -1.57 18.50 -26.06
C ASN A 239 -2.10 19.86 -26.55
N ASP A 240 -2.35 20.81 -25.64
CA ASP A 240 -3.06 22.06 -25.91
C ASP A 240 -2.13 23.31 -25.96
N GLU A 241 -0.81 23.13 -26.14
CA GLU A 241 0.13 24.28 -26.28
C GLU A 241 -0.03 25.06 -27.60
N THR A 242 -0.98 24.68 -28.47
CA THR A 242 -1.40 25.53 -29.59
C THR A 242 -2.91 25.72 -29.59
N THR A 243 -3.33 26.97 -29.28
CA THR A 243 -4.53 27.69 -29.75
C THR A 243 -5.53 28.11 -28.65
N GLU A 244 -5.48 29.41 -28.32
CA GLU A 244 -6.50 30.27 -27.71
C GLU A 244 -6.96 30.07 -26.24
N PRO A 245 -7.19 31.18 -25.49
CA PRO A 245 -7.54 31.13 -24.08
C PRO A 245 -9.01 30.76 -23.85
N GLN A 246 -9.28 29.50 -23.51
CA GLN A 246 -10.60 29.06 -23.05
C GLN A 246 -10.93 29.55 -21.62
N PRO A 247 -12.23 29.78 -21.30
CA PRO A 247 -12.66 30.43 -20.08
C PRO A 247 -12.38 29.55 -18.85
N ARG A 248 -11.64 30.13 -17.91
CA ARG A 248 -11.22 29.59 -16.60
C ARG A 248 -12.26 28.66 -15.95
N LYS A 249 -12.18 27.35 -16.23
CA LYS A 249 -12.78 26.34 -15.37
C LYS A 249 -12.06 26.41 -14.02
N ARG A 250 -12.87 26.44 -12.95
CA ARG A 250 -12.50 26.61 -11.55
C ARG A 250 -11.08 26.11 -11.23
N LYS A 251 -10.25 27.03 -10.71
CA LYS A 251 -8.93 26.76 -10.14
C LYS A 251 -9.07 25.66 -9.06
N ARG A 252 -8.92 24.39 -9.44
CA ARG A 252 -8.85 23.27 -8.50
C ARG A 252 -7.48 23.39 -7.86
N SER A 253 -7.48 23.80 -6.59
CA SER A 253 -6.27 23.99 -5.78
C SER A 253 -5.62 22.64 -5.50
N SER A 254 -4.30 22.57 -5.73
CA SER A 254 -3.39 21.42 -5.58
C SER A 254 -3.48 20.40 -6.71
N GLU A 255 -2.38 20.25 -7.44
CA GLU A 255 -2.09 19.04 -8.22
C GLU A 255 -2.20 17.83 -7.29
N ALA A 256 -3.01 16.84 -7.68
CA ALA A 256 -3.14 15.62 -6.90
C ALA A 256 -1.98 14.68 -7.28
N TYR A 257 -1.24 14.19 -6.29
CA TYR A 257 -0.17 13.20 -6.48
C TYR A 257 0.94 13.59 -7.48
N PRO A 258 1.58 14.78 -7.35
CA PRO A 258 2.58 15.25 -8.31
C PRO A 258 3.76 14.30 -8.49
N ASN A 259 4.20 13.63 -7.42
CA ASN A 259 5.35 12.74 -7.46
C ASN A 259 5.02 11.42 -8.17
N ILE A 260 3.80 10.89 -7.99
CA ILE A 260 3.34 9.72 -8.74
C ILE A 260 3.34 10.04 -10.25
N ILE A 261 2.77 11.18 -10.63
CA ILE A 261 2.72 11.60 -12.03
C ILE A 261 4.12 11.78 -12.59
N GLU A 262 5.01 12.48 -11.88
CA GLU A 262 6.39 12.70 -12.32
C GLU A 262 7.17 11.39 -12.49
N SER A 263 7.10 10.46 -11.52
CA SER A 263 7.77 9.16 -11.59
C SER A 263 7.29 8.32 -12.76
N VAL A 264 5.99 8.40 -13.10
CA VAL A 264 5.41 7.70 -14.24
C VAL A 264 5.84 8.35 -15.57
N CYS A 265 5.93 9.68 -15.65
CA CYS A 265 6.28 10.42 -16.86
C CYS A 265 7.76 10.29 -17.26
N LYS A 266 8.69 10.18 -16.31
CA LYS A 266 10.15 10.23 -16.58
C LYS A 266 10.70 9.04 -17.37
N HIS A 267 10.07 7.86 -17.25
CA HIS A 267 10.68 6.62 -17.72
C HIS A 267 10.24 6.17 -19.11
N THR A 268 9.13 6.67 -19.66
CA THR A 268 8.72 6.38 -21.04
C THR A 268 9.65 7.00 -22.08
N SER A 269 10.45 8.00 -21.72
CA SER A 269 11.40 8.69 -22.63
C SER A 269 12.72 7.95 -22.89
N LYS A 270 13.03 6.86 -22.15
CA LYS A 270 14.27 6.08 -22.37
C LYS A 270 14.10 4.92 -23.38
N ALA A 271 12.88 4.70 -23.88
CA ALA A 271 12.60 3.71 -24.91
C ALA A 271 12.18 4.41 -26.22
N GLN A 272 13.13 4.49 -27.17
CA GLN A 272 13.00 4.92 -28.58
C GLN A 272 13.09 6.42 -28.90
N ASP A 273 13.99 6.72 -29.85
CA ASP A 273 14.15 8.00 -30.55
C ASP A 273 12.84 8.42 -31.24
N MET A 274 12.24 9.54 -30.80
CA MET A 274 11.46 10.56 -31.56
C MET A 274 10.75 11.50 -30.55
N PRO A 275 10.63 12.82 -30.80
CA PRO A 275 9.95 13.74 -29.88
C PRO A 275 8.45 13.72 -30.19
N SER A 276 7.70 12.80 -29.59
CA SER A 276 6.23 12.81 -29.63
C SER A 276 5.66 12.54 -28.23
N ALA A 277 4.62 13.29 -27.86
CA ALA A 277 4.01 13.32 -26.54
C ALA A 277 3.46 11.95 -26.08
N GLU A 278 4.30 11.11 -25.48
CA GLU A 278 3.91 9.82 -24.92
C GLU A 278 3.95 9.88 -23.39
N ASN A 279 2.81 10.42 -22.95
CA ASN A 279 2.47 11.14 -21.73
C ASN A 279 1.48 10.28 -20.91
N PRO A 280 1.25 10.50 -19.59
CA PRO A 280 0.22 9.95 -18.68
C PRO A 280 -0.99 9.15 -19.22
N GLN A 281 -1.43 9.44 -20.43
CA GLN A 281 -2.34 8.64 -21.24
C GLN A 281 -1.97 7.15 -21.33
N ILE A 282 -0.71 6.79 -21.58
CA ILE A 282 -0.30 5.37 -21.71
C ILE A 282 -0.54 4.65 -20.39
N VAL A 283 -0.11 5.25 -19.27
CA VAL A 283 -0.27 4.63 -17.96
C VAL A 283 -1.74 4.61 -17.53
N ALA A 284 -2.54 5.62 -17.91
CA ALA A 284 -3.99 5.53 -17.76
C ALA A 284 -4.56 4.32 -18.51
N LYS A 285 -4.15 4.08 -19.76
CA LYS A 285 -4.56 2.89 -20.52
C LYS A 285 -4.09 1.60 -19.86
N GLU A 286 -2.87 1.54 -19.32
CA GLU A 286 -2.37 0.36 -18.59
C GLU A 286 -3.19 0.07 -17.32
N VAL A 287 -3.52 1.10 -16.53
CA VAL A 287 -4.43 0.94 -15.37
C VAL A 287 -5.78 0.40 -15.81
N LEU A 288 -6.35 0.97 -16.89
CA LEU A 288 -7.63 0.54 -17.44
C LEU A 288 -7.56 -0.91 -17.96
N ASN A 289 -6.50 -1.29 -18.66
CA ASN A 289 -6.30 -2.65 -19.16
C ASN A 289 -6.19 -3.66 -18.01
N ALA A 290 -5.49 -3.32 -16.93
CA ALA A 290 -5.45 -4.17 -15.73
C ALA A 290 -6.84 -4.33 -15.09
N VAL A 291 -7.65 -3.26 -15.06
CA VAL A 291 -9.06 -3.35 -14.62
C VAL A 291 -9.87 -4.25 -15.56
N PHE A 292 -9.70 -4.13 -16.87
CA PHE A 292 -10.40 -4.93 -17.87
C PHE A 292 -10.06 -6.42 -17.77
N GLU A 293 -8.77 -6.74 -17.62
CA GLU A 293 -8.26 -8.11 -17.48
C GLU A 293 -8.90 -8.79 -16.26
N VAL A 294 -8.80 -8.16 -15.09
CA VAL A 294 -9.36 -8.73 -13.85
C VAL A 294 -10.89 -8.83 -13.93
N ALA A 295 -11.57 -7.88 -14.60
CA ALA A 295 -13.01 -7.98 -14.82
C ALA A 295 -13.41 -9.24 -15.62
N GLY A 296 -12.54 -9.70 -16.52
CA GLY A 296 -12.72 -10.89 -17.35
C GLY A 296 -12.52 -12.21 -16.63
N HIS A 297 -11.96 -12.23 -15.42
CA HIS A 297 -11.79 -13.46 -14.66
C HIS A 297 -13.13 -14.16 -14.36
N THR A 298 -13.10 -15.49 -14.31
CA THR A 298 -14.26 -16.35 -14.03
C THR A 298 -14.89 -16.04 -12.68
N ASP A 299 -14.05 -15.71 -11.71
CA ASP A 299 -14.43 -15.57 -10.29
C ASP A 299 -14.94 -14.15 -9.98
N THR A 300 -14.82 -13.22 -10.93
CA THR A 300 -15.32 -11.85 -10.81
C THR A 300 -16.84 -11.85 -10.68
N LYS A 301 -17.36 -11.11 -9.70
CA LYS A 301 -18.81 -11.01 -9.49
C LYS A 301 -19.47 -10.31 -10.68
N ASP A 302 -20.55 -10.87 -11.22
CA ASP A 302 -21.24 -10.32 -12.42
C ASP A 302 -21.67 -8.86 -12.28
N ALA A 303 -22.08 -8.45 -11.07
CA ALA A 303 -22.44 -7.06 -10.80
C ALA A 303 -21.22 -6.12 -10.84
N ASN A 304 -20.04 -6.59 -10.44
CA ASN A 304 -18.80 -5.83 -10.45
C ASN A 304 -18.18 -5.84 -11.85
N ARG A 305 -18.16 -6.99 -12.54
CA ARG A 305 -17.73 -7.14 -13.95
C ARG A 305 -18.36 -6.06 -14.84
N ARG A 306 -19.69 -5.94 -14.80
CA ARG A 306 -20.44 -4.93 -15.56
C ARG A 306 -19.98 -3.50 -15.27
N LYS A 307 -19.73 -3.17 -14.00
CA LYS A 307 -19.28 -1.83 -13.60
C LYS A 307 -17.83 -1.56 -13.97
N MET A 308 -16.96 -2.57 -13.87
CA MET A 308 -15.54 -2.45 -14.25
C MET A 308 -15.40 -2.28 -15.77
N TYR A 309 -16.17 -3.03 -16.57
CA TYR A 309 -16.23 -2.79 -18.02
C TYR A 309 -16.86 -1.44 -18.39
N ALA A 310 -17.88 -0.99 -17.65
CA ALA A 310 -18.45 0.35 -17.86
C ALA A 310 -17.42 1.45 -17.57
N LEU A 311 -16.65 1.33 -16.47
CA LEU A 311 -15.53 2.23 -16.16
C LEU A 311 -14.50 2.21 -17.29
N TRP A 312 -14.03 1.02 -17.67
CA TRP A 312 -13.06 0.86 -18.74
C TRP A 312 -13.52 1.55 -20.03
N LYS A 313 -14.74 1.23 -20.49
CA LYS A 313 -15.31 1.80 -21.71
C LYS A 313 -15.39 3.32 -21.64
N GLN A 314 -15.97 3.87 -20.57
CA GLN A 314 -16.12 5.31 -20.39
C GLN A 314 -14.75 6.02 -20.43
N ARG A 315 -13.76 5.49 -19.71
CA ARG A 315 -12.44 6.13 -19.60
C ARG A 315 -11.59 5.96 -20.85
N MET A 316 -11.73 4.85 -21.58
CA MET A 316 -11.09 4.69 -22.88
C MET A 316 -11.67 5.66 -23.91
N GLU A 317 -13.00 5.87 -23.93
CA GLU A 317 -13.64 6.89 -24.78
C GLU A 317 -13.18 8.32 -24.43
N GLU A 318 -12.95 8.64 -23.15
CA GLU A 318 -12.35 9.92 -22.71
C GLU A 318 -10.92 10.10 -23.25
N ILE A 319 -10.17 9.01 -23.43
CA ILE A 319 -8.77 9.01 -23.85
C ILE A 319 -8.62 9.00 -25.38
N GLU A 320 -9.43 8.23 -26.09
CA GLU A 320 -9.31 7.98 -27.54
C GLU A 320 -10.27 8.83 -28.37
N GLY A 321 -11.26 9.48 -27.73
CA GLY A 321 -12.36 10.16 -28.41
C GLY A 321 -13.51 9.20 -28.76
N PRO A 322 -14.67 9.74 -29.19
CA PRO A 322 -15.76 8.90 -29.66
C PRO A 322 -15.31 8.10 -30.89
N PRO A 323 -15.71 6.84 -31.05
CA PRO A 323 -15.41 6.07 -32.25
C PRO A 323 -15.90 6.85 -33.47
N GLU A 324 -15.05 6.96 -34.50
CA GLU A 324 -15.44 7.54 -35.79
C GLU A 324 -16.70 6.80 -36.24
N GLY A 325 -17.83 7.52 -36.26
CA GLY A 325 -19.07 6.93 -36.72
C GLY A 325 -18.87 6.51 -38.17
N ASP A 326 -19.11 5.22 -38.46
CA ASP A 326 -19.27 4.74 -39.82
C ASP A 326 -20.26 5.68 -40.50
N GLY A 327 -19.73 6.58 -41.32
CA GLY A 327 -20.49 7.47 -42.15
C GLY A 327 -21.19 6.63 -43.20
N VAL A 328 -22.36 6.10 -42.85
CA VAL A 328 -23.32 5.59 -43.81
C VAL A 328 -23.87 6.81 -44.55
N ASN A 329 -23.22 7.14 -45.66
CA ASN A 329 -23.82 7.87 -46.77
C ASN A 329 -23.82 6.98 -48.00
#